data_AF-A0A2V9QD34-F1
#
_entry.id   AF-A0A2V9QD34-F1
#
_cell.length_a   1.000
_cell.length_b   1.000
_cell.length_c   1.000
_cell.angle_alpha   90.00
_cell.angle_beta   90.00
_cell.angle_gamma   90.00
#
_symmetry.space_group_name_H-M   'P 1'
#
loop_
_entity.id
_entity.type
_entity.pdbx_description
1 polymer ?
#
loop_
_entity_poly.entity_id
_entity_poly.type
_entity_poly.pdbx_seq_one_letter_code
_entity_poly.pdbx_strand_id
1 'polypeptide(L)' 'MAIENKKTPQIRILIADDHPIFRDGLKRLLESEREFKVIGEACDGVDAVTLVRQLKPEVLLLD' A
#
# COMPACT_ATOMS: atom_id res chain seq x y z
N MET A 1 6.73 -16.20 31.75
CA MET A 1 6.86 -14.86 31.13
C MET A 1 6.34 -14.98 29.70
N ALA A 2 5.16 -14.41 29.43
CA ALA A 2 4.67 -14.31 28.06
C ALA A 2 5.34 -13.11 27.40
N ILE A 3 6.07 -13.34 26.32
CA ILE A 3 6.55 -12.29 25.43
C ILE A 3 5.32 -11.73 24.71
N GLU A 4 4.87 -10.54 25.12
CA GLU A 4 3.86 -9.78 24.39
C GLU A 4 4.39 -9.44 23.00
N ASN A 5 3.82 -10.07 21.98
CA ASN A 5 4.09 -9.76 20.59
C ASN A 5 3.42 -8.42 20.27
N LYS A 6 4.08 -7.29 20.58
CA LYS A 6 3.61 -5.97 20.14
C LYS A 6 3.65 -5.93 18.61
N LYS A 7 2.49 -6.07 17.97
CA LYS A 7 2.30 -5.76 16.55
C LYS A 7 2.76 -4.32 16.34
N THR A 8 3.87 -4.11 15.65
CA THR A 8 4.21 -2.79 15.12
C THR A 8 3.15 -2.43 14.08
N PRO A 9 2.56 -1.23 14.13
CA PRO A 9 1.61 -0.81 13.12
C PRO A 9 2.30 -0.74 11.76
N GLN A 10 1.68 -1.36 10.75
CA GLN A 10 2.20 -1.35 9.37
C GLN A 10 1.87 0.00 8.71
N ILE A 11 2.83 0.56 7.98
CA ILE A 11 2.62 1.74 7.14
C ILE A 11 1.71 1.33 5.98
N ARG A 12 0.59 2.04 5.84
CA ARG A 12 -0.44 1.73 4.84
C ARG A 12 -0.20 2.50 3.54
N ILE A 13 -0.01 1.77 2.47
CA ILE A 13 0.40 2.30 1.16
C ILE A 13 -0.72 2.10 0.14
N LEU A 14 -0.95 3.11 -0.70
CA LEU A 14 -1.72 2.97 -1.94
C LEU A 14 -0.77 3.14 -3.14
N ILE A 15 -0.91 2.30 -4.15
CA ILE A 15 -0.11 2.37 -5.39
C ILE A 15 -1.02 2.79 -6.53
N ALA A 16 -0.61 3.79 -7.30
CA ALA A 16 -1.30 4.28 -8.49
C ALA A 16 -0.32 4.32 -9.67
N ASP A 17 -0.56 3.48 -10.67
CA ASP A 17 0.31 3.30 -11.84
C ASP A 17 -0.52 2.63 -12.97
N ASP A 18 -0.38 3.05 -14.22
CA ASP A 18 -1.15 2.50 -15.36
C ASP A 18 -0.52 1.24 -15.98
N HIS A 19 0.66 0.82 -15.53
CA HIS A 19 1.38 -0.39 -15.92
C HIS A 19 1.17 -1.55 -14.92
N PRO A 20 0.34 -2.57 -15.24
CA PRO A 20 0.01 -3.64 -14.30
C PRO A 20 1.22 -4.42 -13.77
N ILE A 21 2.22 -4.64 -14.61
CA ILE A 21 3.44 -5.41 -14.24
C ILE A 21 4.23 -4.67 -13.15
N PHE A 22 4.35 -3.35 -13.26
CA PHE A 22 5.10 -2.56 -12.29
C PHE A 22 4.36 -2.53 -10.94
N ARG A 23 3.05 -2.28 -10.98
CA ARG A 23 2.19 -2.27 -9.78
C ARG A 23 2.23 -3.61 -9.04
N ASP A 24 2.13 -4.74 -9.75
CA ASP A 24 2.23 -6.08 -9.17
C ASP A 24 3.62 -6.34 -8.56
N GLY A 25 4.69 -5.92 -9.25
CA GLY A 25 6.06 -6.06 -8.77
C GLY A 25 6.32 -5.24 -7.50
N LEU A 26 5.89 -3.99 -7.50
CA LEU A 26 6.03 -3.07 -6.37
C LEU A 26 5.22 -3.53 -5.17
N LYS A 27 3.99 -4.02 -5.38
CA LYS A 27 3.19 -4.60 -4.32
C LYS A 27 3.88 -5.78 -3.65
N ARG A 28 4.41 -6.74 -4.42
CA ARG A 28 5.12 -7.90 -3.88
C ARG A 28 6.36 -7.51 -3.09
N LEU A 29 7.10 -6.50 -3.56
CA LEU A 29 8.29 -5.98 -2.88
C LEU A 29 7.92 -5.29 -1.56
N LEU A 30 6.84 -4.51 -1.53
CA LEU A 30 6.39 -3.86 -0.30
C LEU A 30 5.85 -4.89 0.70
N GLU A 31 5.02 -5.83 0.24
CA GLU A 31 4.41 -6.85 1.09
C GLU A 31 5.39 -7.93 1.58
N SER A 32 6.61 -8.01 1.02
CA SER A 32 7.66 -8.88 1.59
C SER A 32 8.24 -8.33 2.91
N GLU A 33 8.11 -7.03 3.15
CA GLU A 33 8.54 -6.39 4.39
C GLU A 33 7.38 -6.30 5.40
N ARG A 34 7.63 -6.69 6.65
CA ARG A 34 6.58 -6.69 7.69
C ARG A 34 6.05 -5.30 8.03
N GLU A 35 6.84 -4.27 7.77
CA GLU A 35 6.53 -2.87 8.11
C GLU A 35 5.53 -2.23 7.14
N PHE A 36 5.33 -2.80 5.95
CA PHE A 36 4.45 -2.23 4.93
C PHE A 36 3.20 -3.05 4.72
N LYS A 37 2.15 -2.37 4.27
CA LYS A 37 0.91 -2.99 3.80
C LYS A 37 0.34 -2.20 2.64
N VAL A 38 0.17 -2.84 1.50
CA VAL A 38 -0.59 -2.26 0.39
C VAL A 38 -2.08 -2.40 0.70
N ILE A 39 -2.78 -1.27 0.81
CA ILE A 39 -4.20 -1.23 1.16
C ILE A 39 -5.11 -0.94 -0.04
N GLY A 40 -4.53 -0.55 -1.18
CA GLY A 40 -5.26 -0.25 -2.41
C GLY A 40 -4.32 -0.09 -3.60
N GLU A 41 -4.89 -0.26 -4.78
CA GLU A 41 -4.23 -0.17 -6.08
C GLU A 41 -5.16 0.60 -7.02
N ALA A 42 -4.61 1.54 -7.79
CA ALA A 42 -5.30 2.29 -8.83
C ALA A 42 -4.55 2.19 -10.16
N CYS A 43 -5.29 2.20 -11.27
CA CYS A 43 -4.71 2.24 -12.61
C CYS A 43 -4.78 3.62 -13.28
N ASP A 44 -5.39 4.60 -12.61
CA ASP A 44 -5.49 5.98 -13.08
C ASP A 44 -5.65 6.96 -11.92
N GLY A 45 -5.55 8.26 -12.22
CA GLY A 45 -5.63 9.31 -11.21
C GLY A 45 -7.02 9.51 -10.60
N VAL A 46 -8.10 9.21 -11.33
CA VAL A 46 -9.48 9.39 -10.83
C VAL A 46 -9.78 8.34 -9.76
N ASP A 47 -9.40 7.09 -10.03
CA ASP A 47 -9.48 6.00 -9.08
C ASP A 47 -8.54 6.23 -7.89
N ALA A 48 -7.31 6.69 -8.14
CA ALA A 48 -6.35 7.02 -7.07
C ALA A 48 -6.92 8.05 -6.07
N VAL A 49 -7.50 9.15 -6.57
CA VAL A 49 -8.14 10.17 -5.70
C VAL A 49 -9.31 9.59 -4.91
N THR A 50 -10.13 8.77 -5.56
CA THR A 50 -11.27 8.11 -4.92
C THR A 50 -10.83 7.20 -3.79
N LEU A 51 -9.86 6.33 -4.06
CA LEU A 51 -9.33 5.38 -3.09
C LEU A 51 -8.54 6.06 -1.97
N VAL A 52 -7.79 7.13 -2.23
CA VAL A 52 -7.11 7.90 -1.18
C VAL A 52 -8.12 8.48 -0.18
N ARG A 53 -9.26 8.98 -0.67
CA ARG A 53 -10.32 9.52 0.19
C ARG A 53 -10.99 8.43 1.03
N GLN A 54 -11.20 7.24 0.46
CA GLN A 54 -11.86 6.11 1.13
C GLN A 54 -10.94 5.37 2.11
N LEU A 55 -9.71 5.08 1.70
CA LEU A 55 -8.77 4.21 2.40
C LEU A 55 -7.80 4.97 3.32
N LYS A 56 -7.68 6.29 3.14
CA LYS A 56 -6.84 7.20 3.94
C LYS A 56 -5.38 6.72 4.09
N PRO A 57 -4.71 6.26 3.01
CA PRO A 57 -3.35 5.72 3.11
C PRO A 57 -2.39 6.75 3.73
N GLU A 58 -1.33 6.25 4.35
CA GLU A 58 -0.26 7.10 4.89
C GLU A 58 0.71 7.54 3.79
N VAL A 59 0.86 6.69 2.76
CA VAL A 59 1.70 6.95 1.60
C VAL A 59 0.92 6.63 0.33
N LEU A 60 0.95 7.55 -0.63
CA LEU A 60 0.54 7.32 -2.01
C LEU A 60 1.81 7.25 -2.87
N LEU A 61 2.00 6.14 -3.58
CA LEU A 61 3.00 6.02 -4.63
C LEU A 61 2.27 6.24 -5.97
N LEU A 62 2.72 7.24 -6.74
CA LEU A 62 2.08 7.70 -7.97
C LEU A 62 3.14 7.82 -9.07
N ASP A 63 2.85 7.25 -10.25
CA ASP A 63 3.56 7.48 -11.52
C ASP A 63 2.95 8.68 -12.30
#